data_AF-A0A401NY08-F1
#
_entry.id   AF-A0A401NY08-F1
#
_cell.length_a   1.000
_cell.length_b   1.000
_cell.length_c   1.000
_cell.angle_alpha   90.00
_cell.angle_beta   90.00
_cell.angle_gamma   90.00
#
_symmetry.space_group_name_H-M   'P 1'
#
loop_
_entity.id
_entity.type
_entity.pdbx_description
1 polymer ?
#
loop_
_entity_poly.entity_id
_entity_poly.type
_entity_poly.pdbx_seq_one_letter_code
_entity_poly.pdbx_strand_id
1 'polypeptide(L)' 'MAQQFQALRCCFCKIHQVHQVKKSKKWNCKLCGEEQSLVK' A
#
# COMPACT_ATOMS: atom_id res chain seq x y z
N MET A 1 2.25 19.63 -8.81
CA MET A 1 1.30 18.78 -8.04
C MET A 1 2.12 17.77 -7.25
N ALA A 2 2.13 17.85 -5.93
CA ALA A 2 2.91 16.96 -5.08
C ALA A 2 2.30 15.55 -5.06
N GLN A 3 3.10 14.54 -5.39
CA GLN A 3 2.69 13.15 -5.31
C GLN A 3 2.65 12.74 -3.82
N GLN A 4 1.47 12.39 -3.29
CA GLN A 4 1.37 11.89 -1.92
C GLN A 4 1.86 10.45 -1.83
N PHE A 5 2.67 10.18 -0.81
CA PHE A 5 3.13 8.83 -0.46
C PHE A 5 2.64 8.51 0.94
N GLN A 6 2.29 7.25 1.16
CA GLN A 6 1.89 6.73 2.47
C GLN A 6 2.66 5.43 2.74
N ALA A 7 3.01 5.21 4.01
CA ALA A 7 3.55 3.94 4.45
C ALA A 7 2.38 3.00 4.78
N LEU A 8 2.33 1.86 4.10
CA LEU A 8 1.30 0.84 4.30
C LEU A 8 1.89 -0.36 4.97
N ARG A 9 1.19 -0.86 5.99
CA ARG A 9 1.57 -2.09 6.66
C ARG A 9 0.81 -3.25 6.03
N CYS A 10 1.56 -4.19 5.50
CA CYS A 10 1.04 -5.45 4.98
C CYS A 10 0.38 -6.28 6.10
N CYS A 11 -0.86 -6.75 5.92
CA CYS A 11 -1.52 -7.62 6.91
C CYS A 11 -0.82 -8.98 7.12
N PHE A 12 -0.33 -9.62 6.06
CA PHE A 12 0.36 -10.92 6.15
C PHE A 12 1.76 -10.80 6.76
N CYS A 13 2.60 -10.01 6.09
CA CYS A 13 4.02 -9.92 6.34
C CYS A 13 4.37 -8.84 7.37
N LYS A 14 3.41 -7.99 7.77
CA LYS A 14 3.57 -6.91 8.76
C LYS A 14 4.65 -5.88 8.42
N ILE A 15 5.17 -5.90 7.19
CA ILE A 15 6.21 -5.00 6.69
C ILE A 15 5.58 -3.70 6.19
N HIS A 16 6.25 -2.59 6.49
CA HIS A 16 5.90 -1.27 5.99
C HIS A 16 6.45 -1.10 4.57
N GLN A 17 5.57 -0.73 3.64
CA GLN A 17 5.91 -0.43 2.27
C GLN A 17 5.44 0.96 1.91
N VAL A 18 6.32 1.71 1.23
CA VAL A 18 5.96 3.02 0.69
C VAL A 18 5.09 2.80 -0.54
N HIS A 19 3.87 3.29 -0.47
CA HIS A 19 2.93 3.27 -1.57
C HIS A 19 2.57 4.69 -1.96
N GLN A 20 2.64 4.96 -3.25
CA GLN A 20 2.19 6.21 -3.82
C GLN A 20 0.66 6.25 -3.81
N VAL A 21 0.09 7.26 -3.17
CA VAL A 21 -1.36 7.45 -3.13
C VAL A 21 -1.85 7.71 -4.55
N LYS A 22 -2.53 6.72 -5.12
CA LYS A 22 -3.25 6.82 -6.38
C LYS A 22 -4.75 6.90 -6.09
N LYS A 23 -5.54 7.30 -7.08
CA LYS A 23 -7.01 7.35 -6.96
C LYS A 23 -7.63 5.98 -6.63
N SER A 24 -6.95 4.90 -7.00
CA SER A 24 -7.36 3.53 -6.70
C SER A 24 -6.93 3.13 -5.29
N LYS A 25 -7.87 2.59 -4.52
CA LYS A 25 -7.65 2.13 -3.13
C LYS A 25 -7.06 0.72 -3.06
N LYS A 26 -6.60 0.14 -4.16
CA LYS A 26 -5.99 -1.19 -4.18
C LYS A 26 -4.47 -1.06 -4.26
N TRP A 27 -3.77 -1.82 -3.44
CA TRP A 27 -2.32 -1.95 -3.54
C TRP A 27 -1.92 -3.40 -3.34
N ASN A 28 -0.82 -3.81 -3.98
CA ASN A 28 -0.30 -5.14 -3.83
C ASN A 28 1.02 -5.09 -3.04
N CYS A 29 1.15 -5.96 -2.07
CA CYS A 29 2.35 -6.12 -1.28
C CYS A 29 3.49 -6.69 -2.15
N LYS A 30 4.56 -5.92 -2.41
CA LYS A 30 5.68 -6.41 -3.27
C LYS A 30 6.44 -7.61 -2.70
N LEU A 31 6.35 -7.84 -1.39
CA LEU A 31 7.07 -8.92 -0.71
C LEU A 31 6.29 -10.24 -0.70
N CYS A 32 4.98 -10.15 -0.53
CA CYS A 32 4.11 -11.29 -0.30
C CYS A 32 3.12 -11.53 -1.44
N GLY A 33 2.98 -10.58 -2.37
CA GLY A 33 2.07 -10.68 -3.50
C GLY A 33 0.59 -10.56 -3.14
N GLU A 34 0.24 -10.29 -1.87
CA GLU A 34 -1.15 -10.12 -1.47
C GLU A 34 -1.75 -8.80 -1.95
N GLU A 35 -2.91 -8.88 -2.61
CA GLU A 35 -3.75 -7.72 -2.92
C GLU A 35 -4.42 -7.26 -1.62
N GLN A 36 -4.12 -6.03 -1.23
CA GLN A 36 -4.68 -5.39 -0.05
C GLN A 36 -5.46 -4.14 -0.46
N SER A 37 -6.54 -3.92 0.29
CA SER A 37 -7.39 -2.74 0.12
C SER A 37 -7.01 -1.69 1.15
N LEU A 38 -6.76 -0.47 0.68
CA LEU A 38 -6.62 0.73 1.49
C LEU A 38 -7.99 1.14 2.00
N VAL A 39 -8.39 0.57 3.13
CA VAL A 39 -9.54 1.07 3.89
C VAL A 39 -9.01 2.19 4.79
N LYS A 40 -9.62 3.37 4.67
CA LYS A 40 -9.22 4.58 5.39
C LYS A 40 -9.63 4.49 6.86
#